data_AF-A0A936L7G9-F1
#
_entry.id   AF-A0A936L7G9-F1
#
_cell.length_a   1.000
_cell.length_b   1.000
_cell.length_c   1.000
_cell.angle_alpha   90.00
_cell.angle_beta   90.00
_cell.angle_gamma   90.00
#
_symmetry.space_group_name_H-M   'P 1'
#
loop_
_entity.id
_entity.type
_entity.pdbx_description
1 polymer ?
#
loop_
_entity_poly.entity_id
_entity_poly.type
_entity_poly.pdbx_seq_one_letter_code
_entity_poly.pdbx_strand_id
1 'polypeptide(L)'
;MVLFTGSKMLIIVKLFYYCFLAATTLLCGYYVMNGVTGFSAHNNPIYIKQWLALVSIYGGWQVYKAYVAGEQQNHFVEGLVQLAYCWLAWAVLLVIYAFITKLIK
;
A
#
# COMPACT_ATOMS: atom_id res chain seq x y z
N MET A 1 -33.56 -13.59 -8.03
CA MET A 1 -32.34 -12.84 -7.70
C MET A 1 -31.55 -12.66 -8.99
N VAL A 2 -31.97 -11.69 -9.80
CA VAL A 2 -31.74 -11.62 -11.24
C VAL A 2 -31.21 -10.22 -11.58
N LEU A 3 -30.20 -10.14 -12.46
CA LEU A 3 -29.79 -8.94 -13.22
C LEU A 3 -29.01 -7.81 -12.49
N PHE A 4 -27.97 -8.13 -11.72
CA PHE A 4 -26.93 -7.14 -11.34
C PHE A 4 -25.50 -7.58 -11.75
N THR A 5 -25.36 -8.64 -12.55
CA THR A 5 -24.28 -9.62 -12.37
C THR A 5 -23.04 -9.47 -13.28
N GLY A 6 -22.98 -8.50 -14.19
CA GLY A 6 -21.85 -8.37 -15.13
C GLY A 6 -21.24 -6.97 -15.21
N SER A 7 -21.98 -6.01 -15.75
CA SER A 7 -21.48 -4.65 -16.02
C SER A 7 -21.34 -3.77 -14.77
N LYS A 8 -22.28 -3.87 -13.83
CA LYS A 8 -22.27 -3.08 -12.59
C LYS A 8 -21.15 -3.51 -11.63
N MET A 9 -20.92 -4.81 -11.51
CA MET A 9 -19.80 -5.36 -10.72
C MET A 9 -18.47 -4.86 -11.28
N LEU A 10 -18.32 -4.82 -12.60
CA LEU A 10 -17.10 -4.35 -13.27
C LEU A 10 -16.86 -2.84 -13.05
N ILE A 11 -17.93 -2.02 -13.02
CA ILE A 11 -17.84 -0.59 -12.67
C ILE A 11 -17.39 -0.40 -11.22
N ILE A 12 -17.98 -1.14 -10.28
CA ILE A 12 -17.64 -1.05 -8.86
C ILE A 12 -16.17 -1.46 -8.63
N VAL A 13 -15.72 -2.55 -9.26
CA VAL A 13 -14.33 -3.01 -9.18
C VAL A 13 -13.36 -1.96 -9.73
N LYS A 14 -13.68 -1.33 -10.87
CA LYS A 14 -12.87 -0.24 -11.43
C LYS A 14 -12.81 0.97 -10.49
N LEU A 15 -13.94 1.36 -9.91
CA LEU A 15 -13.99 2.48 -8.96
C LEU A 15 -13.09 2.22 -7.75
N PHE A 16 -13.22 1.04 -7.13
CA PHE A 16 -12.35 0.63 -6.03
C PHE A 16 -10.89 0.60 -6.46
N TYR A 17 -10.59 0.01 -7.61
CA TYR A 17 -9.23 -0.03 -8.14
C TYR A 17 -8.62 1.37 -8.26
N TYR A 18 -9.28 2.34 -8.87
CA TYR A 18 -8.75 3.69 -8.98
C TYR A 18 -8.59 4.39 -7.63
N CYS A 19 -9.57 4.23 -6.73
CA CYS A 19 -9.49 4.79 -5.38
C CYS A 19 -8.29 4.22 -4.60
N PHE A 20 -8.11 2.90 -4.61
CA PHE A 20 -7.01 2.24 -3.93
C PHE A 20 -5.67 2.55 -4.60
N LEU A 21 -5.61 2.61 -5.93
CA LEU A 21 -4.40 2.96 -6.66
C LEU A 21 -3.93 4.37 -6.28
N ALA A 22 -4.84 5.36 -6.32
CA ALA A 22 -4.54 6.74 -5.95
C ALA A 22 -4.12 6.86 -4.48
N ALA A 23 -4.90 6.27 -3.56
CA ALA A 23 -4.60 6.30 -2.13
C ALA A 23 -3.24 5.66 -1.82
N THR A 24 -2.97 4.47 -2.38
CA THR A 24 -1.70 3.75 -2.15
C THR A 24 -0.52 4.52 -2.71
N THR A 25 -0.66 5.15 -3.88
CA THR A 25 0.38 5.99 -4.49
C THR A 25 0.72 7.18 -3.59
N LEU A 26 -0.30 7.91 -3.13
CA LEU A 26 -0.12 9.06 -2.25
C LEU A 26 0.51 8.67 -0.91
N LEU A 27 0.04 7.58 -0.30
CA LEU A 27 0.61 7.05 0.94
C LEU A 27 2.07 6.63 0.77
N CYS A 28 2.40 5.93 -0.32
CA CYS A 28 3.78 5.56 -0.62
C CYS A 28 4.67 6.81 -0.72
N GLY A 29 4.24 7.81 -1.49
CA GLY A 29 4.97 9.07 -1.63
C GLY A 29 5.17 9.78 -0.29
N TYR A 30 4.10 9.88 0.52
CA TYR A 30 4.15 10.49 1.85
C TYR A 30 5.14 9.80 2.78
N TYR A 31 5.13 8.46 2.85
CA TYR A 31 6.04 7.71 3.71
C TYR A 31 7.49 7.77 3.23
N VAL A 32 7.75 7.72 1.92
CA VAL A 32 9.09 7.92 1.38
C VAL A 32 9.62 9.31 1.73
N MET A 33 8.83 10.36 1.49
CA MET A 33 9.21 11.74 1.82
C MET A 33 9.49 11.90 3.33
N ASN A 34 8.63 11.35 4.19
CA ASN A 34 8.82 11.43 5.63
C ASN A 34 10.00 10.62 6.15
N GLY A 35 10.32 9.46 5.56
CA GLY A 35 11.49 8.68 5.95
C GLY A 35 12.79 9.35 5.52
N VAL A 36 12.80 10.04 4.38
CA VAL A 36 13.97 10.78 3.86
C VAL A 36 14.18 12.09 4.62
N THR A 37 13.12 12.89 4.81
CA THR A 37 13.22 14.21 5.47
C THR A 37 13.23 14.12 6.99
N GLY A 38 12.69 13.04 7.57
CA GLY A 38 12.54 12.84 9.01
C GLY A 38 13.74 12.20 9.71
N PHE A 39 14.95 12.32 9.18
CA PHE A 39 16.19 11.83 9.79
C PHE A 39 16.53 12.62 11.07
N SER A 40 15.80 12.34 12.14
CA SER A 40 16.10 12.84 13.48
C SER A 40 16.25 11.64 14.42
N ALA A 41 17.48 11.42 14.90
CA ALA A 41 17.84 10.34 15.82
C ALA A 41 17.13 10.44 17.18
N HIS A 42 16.44 11.55 17.45
CA HIS A 42 15.91 11.87 18.77
C HIS A 42 14.50 11.32 19.03
N ASN A 43 13.80 10.78 18.02
CA ASN A 43 12.35 10.55 18.10
C ASN A 43 11.86 9.11 17.87
N ASN A 44 12.75 8.11 17.76
CA ASN A 44 12.29 6.73 17.62
C ASN A 44 13.37 5.69 17.97
N PRO A 45 13.12 4.75 18.91
CA PRO A 45 14.09 3.73 19.30
C PRO A 45 14.43 2.72 18.19
N ILE A 46 13.65 2.64 17.10
CA ILE A 46 13.81 1.62 16.04
C ILE A 46 13.73 2.21 14.61
N TYR A 47 13.78 3.54 14.43
CA TYR A 47 13.76 4.15 13.09
C TYR A 47 12.55 3.74 12.21
N ILE A 48 11.34 3.62 12.79
CA ILE A 48 10.14 3.12 12.08
C ILE A 48 9.79 3.93 10.82
N LYS A 49 10.11 5.24 10.80
CA LYS A 49 9.87 6.10 9.63
C LYS A 49 10.71 5.67 8.43
N GLN A 50 11.96 5.27 8.66
CA GLN A 50 12.86 4.76 7.64
C GLN A 50 12.40 3.39 7.13
N TRP A 51 11.94 2.51 8.01
CA TRP A 51 11.36 1.22 7.61
C TRP A 51 10.08 1.39 6.79
N LEU A 52 9.20 2.32 7.20
CA LEU A 52 8.01 2.66 6.43
C LEU A 52 8.37 3.20 5.04
N ALA A 53 9.42 4.01 4.92
CA ALA A 53 9.90 4.47 3.61
C ALA A 53 10.41 3.31 2.74
N LEU A 54 11.19 2.38 3.28
CA LEU A 54 11.65 1.20 2.55
C LEU A 54 10.49 0.33 2.06
N VAL A 55 9.53 0.04 2.93
CA VAL A 55 8.32 -0.71 2.55
C VAL A 55 7.50 0.06 1.51
N SER A 56 7.50 1.39 1.57
CA SER A 56 6.79 2.24 0.60
C SER A 56 7.46 2.34 -0.76
N ILE A 57 8.79 2.16 -0.84
CA ILE A 57 9.50 1.96 -2.12
C ILE A 57 9.04 0.65 -2.77
N TYR A 58 8.99 -0.44 -2.00
CA TYR A 58 8.40 -1.70 -2.45
C TYR A 58 6.91 -1.53 -2.82
N GLY A 59 6.16 -0.74 -2.04
CA GLY A 59 4.78 -0.37 -2.33
C GLY A 59 4.63 0.33 -3.68
N GLY A 60 5.53 1.26 -4.01
CA GLY A 60 5.58 1.91 -5.32
C GLY A 60 5.78 0.93 -6.47
N TRP A 61 6.63 -0.09 -6.29
CA TRP A 61 6.78 -1.18 -7.25
C TRP A 61 5.48 -1.98 -7.42
N GLN A 62 4.77 -2.26 -6.33
CA GLN A 62 3.48 -2.95 -6.39
C GLN A 62 2.37 -2.10 -7.02
N VAL A 63 2.38 -0.79 -6.80
CA VAL A 63 1.50 0.17 -7.49
C VAL A 63 1.76 0.14 -9.00
N TYR A 64 3.03 0.10 -9.42
CA TYR A 64 3.37 -0.02 -10.84
C TYR A 64 2.84 -1.35 -11.44
N LYS A 65 3.04 -2.47 -10.75
CA LYS A 65 2.47 -3.76 -11.18
C LYS A 65 0.94 -3.74 -11.21
N ALA A 66 0.31 -3.07 -10.24
CA ALA A 66 -1.13 -2.89 -10.21
C ALA A 66 -1.62 -2.10 -11.43
N TYR A 67 -0.91 -1.02 -11.77
CA TYR A 67 -1.16 -0.20 -12.95
C TYR A 67 -1.06 -1.01 -14.25
N VAL A 68 0.01 -1.79 -14.43
CA VAL A 68 0.18 -2.65 -15.61
C VAL A 68 -0.95 -3.67 -15.72
N ALA A 69 -1.27 -4.37 -14.63
CA ALA A 69 -2.35 -5.35 -14.62
C ALA A 69 -3.73 -4.72 -14.90
N GLY A 70 -4.06 -3.62 -14.22
CA GLY A 70 -5.37 -2.96 -14.34
C GLY A 70 -5.56 -2.22 -15.65
N GLU A 71 -4.63 -1.33 -16.03
CA GLU A 71 -4.81 -0.43 -17.17
C GLU A 71 -4.38 -1.06 -18.50
N GLN A 72 -3.27 -1.80 -18.54
CA GLN A 72 -2.75 -2.34 -19.79
C GLN A 72 -3.38 -3.69 -20.14
N GLN A 73 -3.68 -4.52 -19.12
CA GLN A 73 -4.20 -5.88 -19.31
C GLN A 73 -5.70 -5.99 -18.99
N ASN A 74 -6.36 -4.92 -18.52
CA ASN A 74 -7.76 -4.93 -18.06
C ASN A 74 -8.04 -5.92 -16.90
N HIS A 75 -7.00 -6.36 -16.19
CA HIS A 75 -7.08 -7.27 -15.05
C HIS A 75 -7.14 -6.48 -13.72
N PHE A 76 -8.24 -5.75 -13.52
CA PHE A 76 -8.43 -4.87 -12.35
C PHE A 76 -8.38 -5.61 -11.00
N VAL A 77 -8.85 -6.87 -10.96
CA VAL A 77 -8.80 -7.70 -9.73
C VAL A 77 -7.36 -8.06 -9.38
N GLU A 78 -6.54 -8.45 -10.36
CA GLU A 78 -5.12 -8.70 -10.14
C GLU A 78 -4.40 -7.43 -9.68
N GLY A 79 -4.76 -6.27 -10.26
CA GLY A 79 -4.28 -4.98 -9.81
C GLY A 79 -4.61 -4.69 -8.34
N LEU A 80 -5.85 -4.94 -7.92
CA LEU A 80 -6.28 -4.83 -6.52
C LEU A 80 -5.50 -5.79 -5.59
N VAL A 81 -5.20 -7.01 -6.04
CA VAL A 81 -4.38 -7.96 -5.27
C VAL A 81 -2.94 -7.45 -5.08
N GLN A 82 -2.33 -6.84 -6.10
CA GLN A 82 -1.00 -6.21 -5.95
C GLN A 82 -1.04 -5.07 -4.93
N LEU A 83 -2.09 -4.24 -4.97
CA LEU A 83 -2.29 -3.19 -3.96
C LEU A 83 -2.48 -3.81 -2.56
N ALA A 84 -3.26 -4.88 -2.42
CA ALA A 84 -3.42 -5.57 -1.14
C ALA A 84 -2.09 -6.08 -0.56
N TYR A 85 -1.16 -6.57 -1.40
CA TYR A 85 0.19 -6.93 -0.95
C TYR A 85 0.99 -5.74 -0.40
N CYS A 86 0.83 -4.55 -0.97
CA CYS A 86 1.43 -3.33 -0.42
C CYS A 86 0.90 -3.04 0.99
N TRP A 87 -0.42 -3.09 1.17
CA TRP A 87 -1.06 -2.83 2.46
C TRP A 87 -0.69 -3.89 3.51
N LEU A 88 -0.61 -5.16 3.11
CA LEU A 88 -0.14 -6.24 3.97
C LEU A 88 1.30 -6.03 4.41
N ALA A 89 2.19 -5.57 3.53
CA ALA A 89 3.58 -5.28 3.88
C ALA A 89 3.67 -4.17 4.95
N TRP A 90 2.89 -3.09 4.82
CA TRP A 90 2.79 -2.07 5.87
C TRP A 90 2.23 -2.64 7.18
N ALA A 91 1.17 -3.44 7.12
CA ALA A 91 0.57 -4.06 8.31
C ALA A 91 1.56 -4.96 9.05
N VAL A 92 2.28 -5.82 8.33
CA VAL A 92 3.31 -6.71 8.91
C VAL A 92 4.40 -5.90 9.60
N LEU A 93 4.91 -4.84 8.96
CA LEU A 93 5.91 -3.97 9.56
C LEU A 93 5.41 -3.33 10.88
N LEU A 94 4.18 -2.80 10.87
CA LEU A 94 3.59 -2.15 12.04
C LEU A 94 3.35 -3.14 13.19
N VAL A 95 2.92 -4.37 12.87
CA VAL A 95 2.76 -5.44 13.86
C VAL A 95 4.11 -5.81 14.48
N ILE A 96 5.15 -6.03 13.65
CA ILE A 96 6.51 -6.31 14.15
C ILE A 96 6.99 -5.18 15.05
N TYR A 97 6.81 -3.92 14.63
CA TYR A 97 7.18 -2.76 15.42
C TYR A 97 6.43 -2.70 16.77
N ALA A 98 5.13 -2.97 16.78
CA ALA A 98 4.34 -3.04 18.00
C ALA A 98 4.82 -4.14 18.97
N PHE A 99 5.19 -5.31 18.44
CA PHE A 99 5.79 -6.38 19.25
C PHE A 99 7.14 -5.98 19.84
N ILE A 100 8.06 -5.44 19.03
CA ILE A 100 9.40 -5.07 19.49
C ILE A 100 9.31 -3.94 20.54
N THR A 101 8.49 -2.92 20.30
CA THR A 101 8.30 -1.84 21.28
C THR A 101 7.69 -2.30 22.60
N LYS A 102 6.85 -3.34 22.58
CA LYS A 102 6.34 -3.97 23.81
C LYS A 102 7.40 -4.77 24.56
N LEU A 103 8.39 -5.33 23.86
CA LEU A 103 9.50 -6.10 24.45
C LEU A 103 10.62 -5.22 25.03
N ILE A 104 10.76 -3.98 24.54
CA ILE A 104 11.79 -3.02 25.00
C ILE A 104 11.30 -2.20 26.22
N LYS A 105 9.99 -2.21 26.52
CA LYS A 105 9.43 -1.67 27.76
C LYS A 105 9.63 -2.65 28.92
#